data_AF-A0A2N2BTJ2-F1
#
_entry.id   AF-A0A2N2BTJ2-F1
#
_cell.length_a   1.000
_cell.length_b   1.000
_cell.length_c   1.000
_cell.angle_alpha   90.00
_cell.angle_beta   90.00
_cell.angle_gamma   90.00
#
_symmetry.space_group_name_H-M   'P 1'
#
loop_
_entity.id
_entity.type
_entity.pdbx_description
1 polymer ?
#
loop_
_entity_poly.entity_id
_entity_poly.type
_entity_poly.pdbx_seq_one_letter_code
_entity_poly.pdbx_strand_id
1 'polypeptide(L)'
;MVLPCSLSPRRWLIDMRNIFLIRHCEPMFPNGRKCCIGKLDLPLSEAGEHEAKKLAVYFSNSEISAIISSPLARSTQTAEIISNGRYPIIVAPEIEEIDTGLWDGLPFSLIKQKYPDEYRKRGENLARIPFPKGESYHQVLIRTELCIENMIKKYNGNLIIVGHACVNQGILSKWMGLNLEQAPGLIQPYGSISLVEVDENSKQVRYVGKNLEAIPDEDECQAILEKYQVSEEIKEHGRSVSELALEWTDRLIQKNYTLNRKLITAAALLHDIARAEKDHAYIGAELIGREGYPMVAEVIEYHHFLSNDEEKKITEKTIVYLADKKISGCRRVSVEERFDKSKNKCTTLIGKANHRLAYLQAKKIEARIEEGMSYQKENNNATN
;
A
#
# COMPACT_ATOMS: atom_id res chain seq x y z
N MET A 1 -35.19 -35.78 30.67
CA MET A 1 -34.00 -35.17 31.31
C MET A 1 -33.13 -34.60 30.20
N VAL A 2 -33.29 -33.32 29.91
CA VAL A 2 -32.58 -32.60 28.85
C VAL A 2 -31.61 -31.66 29.55
N LEU A 3 -30.31 -31.85 29.37
CA LEU A 3 -29.29 -30.92 29.83
C LEU A 3 -29.11 -29.83 28.76
N PRO A 4 -29.15 -28.53 29.11
CA PRO A 4 -28.95 -27.48 28.15
C PRO A 4 -27.46 -27.27 27.83
N CYS A 5 -27.24 -27.12 26.53
CA CYS A 5 -26.05 -26.61 25.88
C CYS A 5 -25.57 -25.30 26.52
N SER A 6 -24.33 -25.27 27.02
CA SER A 6 -23.59 -24.02 27.21
C SER A 6 -22.09 -24.27 27.13
N LEU A 7 -21.55 -24.18 25.92
CA LEU A 7 -20.13 -23.88 25.71
C LEU A 7 -20.06 -22.85 24.58
N SER A 8 -20.14 -21.58 24.95
CA SER A 8 -19.64 -20.51 24.08
C SER A 8 -18.11 -20.52 24.16
N PRO A 9 -17.37 -20.65 23.05
CA PRO A 9 -16.00 -20.20 23.04
C PRO A 9 -16.03 -18.68 22.85
N ARG A 10 -16.13 -17.91 23.94
CA ARG A 10 -15.59 -16.54 23.94
C ARG A 10 -14.07 -16.68 23.93
N ARG A 11 -13.54 -16.96 22.74
CA ARG A 11 -12.14 -16.78 22.43
C ARG A 11 -11.90 -15.28 22.58
N TRP A 12 -11.05 -14.88 23.52
CA TRP A 12 -10.59 -13.51 23.70
C TRP A 12 -10.12 -13.00 22.33
N LEU A 13 -10.98 -12.24 21.65
CA LEU A 13 -10.58 -11.43 20.51
C LEU A 13 -9.73 -10.35 21.13
N ILE A 14 -8.42 -10.56 21.07
CA ILE A 14 -7.45 -9.49 21.29
C ILE A 14 -7.87 -8.41 20.28
N ASP A 15 -8.27 -7.24 20.79
CA ASP A 15 -8.77 -6.14 19.96
C ASP A 15 -7.57 -5.50 19.24
N MET A 16 -7.13 -6.18 18.19
CA MET A 16 -6.03 -5.76 17.32
C MET A 16 -6.46 -4.49 16.60
N ARG A 17 -5.69 -3.41 16.77
CA ARG A 17 -5.95 -2.12 16.12
C ARG A 17 -4.80 -1.69 15.24
N ASN A 18 -5.13 -0.89 14.23
CA ASN A 18 -4.18 -0.36 13.27
C ASN A 18 -3.80 1.09 13.62
N ILE A 19 -2.50 1.34 13.68
CA ILE A 19 -1.92 2.68 13.75
C ILE A 19 -1.25 2.97 12.41
N PHE A 20 -1.78 3.95 11.68
CA PHE A 20 -1.26 4.39 10.40
C PHE A 20 -0.38 5.62 10.63
N LEU A 21 0.95 5.45 10.56
CA LEU A 21 1.87 6.59 10.54
C LEU A 21 1.98 7.10 9.10
N ILE A 22 1.55 8.33 8.86
CA ILE A 22 1.58 8.98 7.56
C ILE A 22 2.60 10.11 7.59
N ARG A 23 3.54 10.13 6.66
CA ARG A 23 4.29 11.37 6.40
C ARG A 23 3.38 12.31 5.63
N HIS A 24 3.32 13.58 6.03
CA HIS A 24 2.58 14.60 5.28
C HIS A 24 2.82 14.52 3.75
N CYS A 25 1.82 14.90 2.97
CA CYS A 25 1.93 14.97 1.51
C CYS A 25 2.89 16.10 1.08
N GLU A 26 3.24 16.14 -0.21
CA GLU A 26 4.30 17.03 -0.69
C GLU A 26 4.04 18.52 -0.31
N PRO A 27 5.01 19.21 0.33
CA PRO A 27 4.89 20.62 0.64
C PRO A 27 5.24 21.50 -0.57
N MET A 28 4.69 22.71 -0.59
CA MET A 28 5.00 23.73 -1.58
C MET A 28 6.38 24.34 -1.32
N PHE A 29 7.40 23.79 -1.98
CA PHE A 29 8.76 24.32 -1.89
C PHE A 29 8.88 25.69 -2.56
N PRO A 30 9.54 26.67 -1.92
CA PRO A 30 9.81 27.97 -2.54
C PRO A 30 10.52 27.82 -3.89
N ASN A 31 9.96 28.41 -4.95
CA ASN A 31 10.46 28.32 -6.32
C ASN A 31 10.61 26.88 -6.87
N GLY A 32 9.88 25.91 -6.31
CA GLY A 32 9.96 24.50 -6.70
C GLY A 32 11.29 23.82 -6.37
N ARG A 33 12.14 24.45 -5.54
CA ARG A 33 13.47 23.92 -5.19
C ARG A 33 13.46 23.30 -3.81
N LYS A 34 13.79 22.01 -3.72
CA LYS A 34 13.93 21.31 -2.45
C LYS A 34 14.97 21.97 -1.54
N CYS A 35 14.62 22.14 -0.28
CA CYS A 35 15.49 22.64 0.78
C CYS A 35 15.40 21.74 2.02
N CYS A 36 16.28 21.96 2.99
CA CYS A 36 16.14 21.36 4.31
C CYS A 36 14.93 22.01 4.99
N ILE A 37 13.96 21.19 5.43
CA ILE A 37 12.76 21.65 6.11
C ILE A 37 12.69 20.98 7.48
N GLY A 38 12.66 21.79 8.52
CA GLY A 38 12.33 21.40 9.88
C GLY A 38 11.00 22.02 10.27
N LYS A 39 11.08 23.12 11.01
CA LYS A 39 9.93 23.88 11.51
C LYS A 39 9.44 24.96 10.54
N LEU A 40 10.16 25.20 9.43
CA LEU A 40 9.69 26.05 8.36
C LEU A 40 8.31 25.58 7.93
N ASP A 41 7.32 26.44 8.16
CA ASP A 41 5.94 26.10 7.94
C ASP A 41 5.57 26.37 6.48
N LEU A 42 5.33 25.29 5.75
CA LEU A 42 4.99 25.31 4.32
C LEU A 42 3.65 24.61 4.14
N PRO A 43 2.73 25.18 3.33
CA PRO A 43 1.51 24.49 2.94
C PRO A 43 1.82 23.34 1.97
N LEU A 44 0.82 22.54 1.62
CA LEU A 44 0.90 21.54 0.56
C LEU A 44 1.09 22.16 -0.83
N SER A 45 1.76 21.42 -1.71
CA SER A 45 1.74 21.68 -3.15
C SER A 45 0.43 21.18 -3.77
N GLU A 46 0.13 21.57 -5.02
CA GLU A 46 -1.02 21.00 -5.76
C GLU A 46 -0.91 19.46 -5.90
N ALA A 47 0.32 18.96 -6.11
CA ALA A 47 0.59 17.53 -6.13
C ALA A 47 0.32 16.90 -4.76
N GLY A 48 0.76 17.55 -3.67
CA GLY A 48 0.49 17.10 -2.30
C GLY A 48 -1.00 17.08 -1.95
N GLU A 49 -1.79 18.05 -2.41
CA GLU A 49 -3.24 18.02 -2.25
C GLU A 49 -3.89 16.85 -3.00
N HIS A 50 -3.39 16.53 -4.20
CA HIS A 50 -3.88 15.39 -4.97
C HIS A 50 -3.55 14.05 -4.28
N GLU A 51 -2.33 13.92 -3.74
CA GLU A 51 -1.94 12.76 -2.92
C GLU A 51 -2.83 12.61 -1.68
N ALA A 52 -3.10 13.70 -0.96
CA ALA A 52 -3.95 13.68 0.23
C ALA A 52 -5.39 13.27 -0.10
N LYS A 53 -5.92 13.68 -1.26
CA LYS A 53 -7.26 13.27 -1.74
C LYS A 53 -7.32 11.76 -2.01
N LYS A 54 -6.25 11.14 -2.52
CA LYS A 54 -6.18 9.68 -2.68
C LYS A 54 -6.20 8.98 -1.33
N LEU A 55 -5.46 9.49 -0.34
CA LEU A 55 -5.51 8.98 1.04
C LEU A 55 -6.92 9.10 1.64
N ALA A 56 -7.63 10.21 1.39
CA ALA A 56 -9.01 10.38 1.84
C ALA A 56 -9.96 9.30 1.29
N VAL A 57 -9.81 8.95 0.00
CA VAL A 57 -10.56 7.87 -0.64
C VAL A 57 -10.16 6.51 -0.05
N TYR A 58 -8.86 6.26 0.15
CA TYR A 58 -8.37 5.01 0.75
C TYR A 58 -8.95 4.77 2.14
N PHE A 59 -8.98 5.80 2.99
CA PHE A 59 -9.59 5.74 4.32
C PHE A 59 -11.10 6.02 4.30
N SER A 60 -11.78 6.00 3.15
CA SER A 60 -13.21 6.36 3.06
C SER A 60 -14.13 5.45 3.87
N ASN A 61 -13.81 4.16 3.88
CA ASN A 61 -14.58 3.10 4.51
C ASN A 61 -13.91 2.52 5.77
N SER A 62 -12.85 3.16 6.26
CA SER A 62 -12.14 2.72 7.46
C SER A 62 -12.79 3.25 8.74
N GLU A 63 -12.87 2.42 9.77
CA GLU A 63 -13.22 2.87 11.11
C GLU A 63 -11.99 3.51 11.77
N ILE A 64 -11.86 4.83 11.65
CA ILE A 64 -10.79 5.62 12.26
C ILE A 64 -11.35 6.40 13.45
N SER A 65 -10.75 6.23 14.62
CA SER A 65 -11.20 6.86 15.85
C SER A 65 -10.75 8.31 15.97
N ALA A 66 -9.55 8.61 15.49
CA ALA A 66 -9.00 9.96 15.45
C ALA A 66 -7.82 10.07 14.49
N ILE A 67 -7.58 11.29 14.01
CA ILE A 67 -6.36 11.69 13.31
C ILE A 67 -5.53 12.59 14.23
N ILE A 68 -4.31 12.18 14.55
CA ILE A 68 -3.34 13.00 15.27
C ILE A 68 -2.47 13.70 14.23
N SER A 69 -2.28 15.01 14.32
CA SER A 69 -1.48 15.76 13.35
C SER A 69 -0.46 16.67 14.02
N SER A 70 0.71 16.80 13.40
CA SER A 70 1.65 17.87 13.71
C SER A 70 1.00 19.24 13.44
N PRO A 71 1.38 20.31 14.18
CA PRO A 71 0.83 21.64 13.96
C PRO A 71 1.23 22.30 12.62
N LEU A 72 2.25 21.79 11.93
CA LEU A 72 2.74 22.40 10.68
C LEU A 72 1.71 22.24 9.55
N ALA A 73 1.52 23.29 8.75
CA ALA A 73 0.50 23.42 7.71
C ALA A 73 0.44 22.21 6.77
N ARG A 74 1.58 21.72 6.28
CA ARG A 74 1.65 20.51 5.44
C ARG A 74 1.01 19.27 6.11
N SER A 75 1.17 19.10 7.42
CA SER A 75 0.60 17.98 8.17
C SER A 75 -0.87 18.21 8.49
N THR A 76 -1.25 19.41 8.93
CA THR A 76 -2.66 19.73 9.22
C THR A 76 -3.51 19.68 7.96
N GLN A 77 -3.08 20.25 6.84
CA GLN A 77 -3.78 20.18 5.56
C GLN A 77 -3.91 18.73 5.06
N THR A 78 -2.86 17.91 5.19
CA THR A 78 -2.96 16.47 4.87
C THR A 78 -4.03 15.79 5.74
N ALA A 79 -4.01 16.03 7.05
CA ALA A 79 -4.99 15.46 7.99
C ALA A 79 -6.43 15.93 7.71
N GLU A 80 -6.62 17.20 7.38
CA GLU A 80 -7.91 17.81 7.05
C GLU A 80 -8.52 17.17 5.80
N ILE A 81 -7.72 17.01 4.74
CA ILE A 81 -8.15 16.37 3.49
C ILE A 81 -8.51 14.90 3.74
N ILE A 82 -7.69 14.16 4.49
CA ILE A 82 -7.98 12.75 4.84
C ILE A 82 -9.28 12.63 5.66
N SER A 83 -9.44 13.48 6.68
CA SER A 83 -10.63 13.51 7.50
C SER A 83 -11.87 13.79 6.67
N ASN A 84 -11.82 14.81 5.80
CA ASN A 84 -12.96 15.29 5.04
C ASN A 84 -14.20 15.49 5.94
N GLY A 85 -13.98 15.95 7.18
CA GLY A 85 -15.02 16.13 8.21
C GLY A 85 -15.52 14.86 8.90
N ARG A 86 -15.00 13.68 8.57
CA ARG A 86 -15.47 12.38 9.10
C ARG A 86 -14.83 11.99 10.43
N TYR A 87 -13.58 12.42 10.66
CA TYR A 87 -12.80 11.99 11.81
C TYR A 87 -12.31 13.21 12.62
N PRO A 88 -12.32 13.14 13.96
CA PRO A 88 -11.79 14.22 14.78
C PRO A 88 -10.27 14.35 14.56
N ILE A 89 -9.80 15.58 14.42
CA ILE A 89 -8.37 15.91 14.28
C ILE A 89 -7.87 16.47 15.61
N ILE A 90 -6.79 15.90 16.15
CA ILE A 90 -6.09 16.40 17.33
C ILE A 90 -4.72 16.88 16.90
N VAL A 91 -4.46 18.17 17.08
CA VAL A 91 -3.14 18.75 16.84
C VAL A 91 -2.25 18.50 18.06
N ALA A 92 -1.08 17.89 17.84
CA ALA A 92 -0.10 17.54 18.86
C ALA A 92 1.25 18.21 18.55
N PRO A 93 1.63 19.29 19.26
CA PRO A 93 2.92 19.95 19.08
C PRO A 93 4.13 19.03 19.25
N GLU A 94 4.00 18.00 20.08
CA GLU A 94 5.07 17.04 20.39
C GLU A 94 5.50 16.20 19.18
N ILE A 95 4.67 16.11 18.13
CA ILE A 95 4.98 15.38 16.89
C ILE A 95 5.39 16.30 15.73
N GLU A 96 5.73 17.56 16.01
CA GLU A 96 6.37 18.48 15.07
C GLU A 96 7.70 17.91 14.52
N GLU A 97 8.07 18.28 13.29
CA GLU A 97 9.33 17.84 12.68
C GLU A 97 10.54 18.25 13.51
N ILE A 98 11.66 17.56 13.31
CA ILE A 98 12.94 17.92 13.89
C ILE A 98 13.27 19.40 13.62
N ASP A 99 13.69 20.12 14.66
CA ASP A 99 14.21 21.46 14.50
C ASP A 99 15.55 21.41 13.76
N THR A 100 15.59 21.89 12.52
CA THR A 100 16.81 21.95 11.70
C THR A 100 17.63 23.22 11.96
N GLY A 101 17.16 24.10 12.85
CA GLY A 101 17.88 25.28 13.32
C GLY A 101 18.34 26.18 12.18
N LEU A 102 19.65 26.47 12.13
CA LEU A 102 20.23 27.34 11.11
C LEU A 102 20.15 26.80 9.68
N TRP A 103 19.78 25.54 9.49
CA TRP A 103 19.65 24.92 8.17
C TRP A 103 18.25 25.05 7.58
N ASP A 104 17.27 25.47 8.37
CA ASP A 104 15.87 25.50 7.96
C ASP A 104 15.66 26.45 6.76
N GLY A 105 15.00 25.94 5.72
CA GLY A 105 14.80 26.63 4.45
C GLY A 105 16.02 26.71 3.52
N LEU A 106 17.20 26.26 3.94
CA LEU A 106 18.40 26.34 3.09
C LEU A 106 18.50 25.17 2.10
N PRO A 107 18.94 25.41 0.85
CA PRO A 107 19.33 24.32 -0.05
C PRO A 107 20.50 23.53 0.53
N PHE A 108 20.49 22.21 0.35
CA PHE A 108 21.57 21.34 0.85
C PHE A 108 22.97 21.69 0.28
N SER A 109 23.04 22.21 -0.95
CA SER A 109 24.30 22.71 -1.53
C SER A 109 24.87 23.89 -0.73
N LEU A 110 24.00 24.81 -0.29
CA LEU A 110 24.40 25.96 0.51
C LEU A 110 24.78 25.57 1.93
N ILE A 111 24.08 24.59 2.51
CA ILE A 111 24.42 24.02 3.83
C ILE A 111 25.84 23.45 3.79
N LYS A 112 26.16 22.60 2.80
CA LYS A 112 27.50 22.02 2.64
C LYS A 112 28.59 23.07 2.46
N GLN A 113 28.27 24.20 1.81
CA GLN A 113 29.21 25.30 1.60
C GLN A 113 29.41 26.15 2.88
N LYS A 114 28.34 26.49 3.60
CA LYS A 114 28.38 27.39 4.76
C LYS A 114 28.77 26.69 6.06
N TYR A 115 28.42 25.41 6.20
CA TYR A 115 28.59 24.62 7.42
C TYR A 115 29.26 23.25 7.13
N PRO A 116 30.44 23.22 6.48
CA PRO A 116 31.05 21.97 6.01
C PRO A 116 31.40 21.01 7.16
N ASP A 117 31.90 21.53 8.28
CA ASP A 117 32.28 20.73 9.44
C ASP A 117 31.07 20.19 10.19
N GLU A 118 30.05 21.01 10.41
CA GLU A 118 28.80 20.58 11.05
C GLU A 118 28.06 19.56 10.16
N TYR A 119 28.06 19.76 8.84
CA TYR A 119 27.49 18.81 7.90
C TYR A 119 28.20 17.45 7.96
N ARG A 120 29.54 17.45 7.94
CA ARG A 120 30.33 16.21 8.07
C ARG A 120 30.10 15.52 9.40
N LYS A 121 30.27 16.23 10.53
CA LYS A 121 30.06 15.68 11.88
C LYS A 121 28.66 15.08 12.01
N ARG A 122 27.63 15.78 11.55
CA ARG A 122 26.26 15.28 11.58
C ARG A 122 26.09 13.99 10.77
N GLY A 123 26.75 13.86 9.62
CA GLY A 123 26.76 12.62 8.83
C GLY A 123 27.40 11.43 9.55
N GLU A 124 28.30 11.66 10.51
CA GLU A 124 28.96 10.60 11.29
C GLU A 124 28.04 10.04 12.40
N ASN A 125 27.14 10.86 12.95
CA ASN A 125 26.15 10.41 13.94
C ASN A 125 24.87 11.28 13.90
N LEU A 126 23.95 10.92 12.99
CA LEU A 126 22.66 11.60 12.83
C LEU A 126 21.78 11.51 14.08
N ALA A 127 21.90 10.43 14.86
CA ALA A 127 21.07 10.16 16.01
C ALA A 127 21.30 11.16 17.15
N ARG A 128 22.58 11.47 17.43
CA ARG A 128 23.00 12.21 18.64
C ARG A 128 23.48 13.62 18.37
N ILE A 129 24.13 13.87 17.24
CA ILE A 129 24.61 15.21 16.94
C ILE A 129 23.36 16.03 16.59
N PRO A 130 23.14 17.22 17.18
CA PRO A 130 22.00 18.07 16.83
C PRO A 130 22.27 18.86 15.54
N PHE A 131 21.22 19.36 14.91
CA PHE A 131 21.39 20.46 13.95
C PHE A 131 21.94 21.70 14.67
N PRO A 132 22.69 22.60 13.99
CA PRO A 132 23.16 23.83 14.60
C PRO A 132 21.98 24.70 15.07
N LYS A 133 21.89 24.94 16.39
CA LYS A 133 20.74 25.60 17.05
C LYS A 133 19.40 24.88 16.84
N GLY A 134 19.43 23.57 16.64
CA GLY A 134 18.24 22.74 16.48
C GLY A 134 18.29 21.49 17.35
N GLU A 135 17.59 20.45 16.91
CA GLU A 135 17.41 19.18 17.64
C GLU A 135 18.29 18.06 17.06
N SER A 136 18.53 17.05 17.90
CA SER A 136 18.98 15.71 17.49
C SER A 136 17.77 14.76 17.36
N TYR A 137 17.93 13.64 16.67
CA TYR A 137 16.87 12.61 16.59
C TYR A 137 16.49 12.12 17.99
N HIS A 138 17.45 12.01 18.91
CA HIS A 138 17.18 11.60 20.28
C HIS A 138 16.23 12.55 21.02
N GLN A 139 16.40 13.86 20.84
CA GLN A 139 15.50 14.85 21.42
C GLN A 139 14.09 14.75 20.84
N VAL A 140 13.96 14.55 19.52
CA VAL A 140 12.67 14.33 18.85
C VAL A 140 11.98 13.08 19.39
N LEU A 141 12.70 11.97 19.53
CA LEU A 141 12.14 10.73 20.04
C LEU A 141 11.58 10.88 21.46
N ILE A 142 12.32 11.55 22.36
CA ILE A 142 11.88 11.78 23.75
C ILE A 142 10.51 12.48 23.78
N ARG A 143 10.34 13.57 23.02
CA ARG A 143 9.08 14.33 23.02
C ARG A 143 7.96 13.60 22.30
N THR A 144 8.27 12.92 21.19
CA THR A 144 7.28 12.26 20.34
C THR A 144 6.71 11.01 21.02
N GLU A 145 7.56 10.20 21.65
CA GLU A 145 7.18 8.88 22.16
C GLU A 145 6.08 8.96 23.21
N LEU A 146 6.27 9.79 24.23
CA LEU A 146 5.29 9.92 25.31
C LEU A 146 3.94 10.38 24.77
N CYS A 147 3.95 11.32 23.83
CA CYS A 147 2.73 11.80 23.17
C CYS A 147 2.02 10.67 22.41
N ILE A 148 2.73 9.96 21.53
CA ILE A 148 2.12 8.89 20.72
C ILE A 148 1.61 7.75 21.59
N GLU A 149 2.38 7.30 22.59
CA GLU A 149 1.94 6.24 23.52
C GLU A 149 0.69 6.66 24.32
N ASN A 150 0.59 7.94 24.71
CA ASN A 150 -0.61 8.47 25.37
C ASN A 150 -1.82 8.52 24.42
N MET A 151 -1.63 8.91 23.15
CA MET A 151 -2.72 8.91 22.17
C MET A 151 -3.20 7.48 21.86
N ILE A 152 -2.26 6.55 21.69
CA ILE A 152 -2.53 5.12 21.55
C ILE A 152 -3.31 4.60 22.76
N LYS A 153 -2.99 4.99 24.00
CA LYS A 153 -3.78 4.57 25.19
C LYS A 153 -5.15 5.24 25.29
N LYS A 154 -5.27 6.48 24.83
CA LYS A 154 -6.49 7.30 24.99
C LYS A 154 -7.63 6.87 24.06
N TYR A 155 -7.32 6.48 22.84
CA TYR A 155 -8.32 6.15 21.83
C TYR A 155 -8.39 4.64 21.60
N ASN A 156 -9.60 4.08 21.60
CA ASN A 156 -9.86 2.70 21.16
C ASN A 156 -10.02 2.68 19.64
N GLY A 157 -9.73 1.57 18.96
CA GLY A 157 -9.83 1.46 17.50
C GLY A 157 -8.64 2.05 16.74
N ASN A 158 -8.78 2.20 15.42
CA ASN A 158 -7.67 2.59 14.54
C ASN A 158 -7.34 4.08 14.64
N LEU A 159 -6.07 4.43 14.50
CA LEU A 159 -5.59 5.81 14.51
C LEU A 159 -4.78 6.14 13.27
N ILE A 160 -4.91 7.37 12.79
CA ILE A 160 -4.00 7.95 11.81
C ILE A 160 -3.12 8.97 12.54
N ILE A 161 -1.81 8.95 12.30
CA ILE A 161 -0.86 9.93 12.82
C ILE A 161 -0.16 10.57 11.62
N VAL A 162 -0.48 11.83 11.33
CA VAL A 162 0.13 12.62 10.25
C VAL A 162 1.30 13.41 10.81
N GLY A 163 2.50 12.85 10.64
CA GLY A 163 3.75 13.40 11.14
C GLY A 163 4.71 13.74 10.01
N HIS A 164 6.00 13.55 10.31
CA HIS A 164 7.12 13.89 9.43
C HIS A 164 8.14 12.76 9.38
N ALA A 165 9.15 12.90 8.51
CA ALA A 165 10.10 11.82 8.28
C ALA A 165 10.85 11.45 9.57
N CYS A 166 11.47 12.41 10.26
CA CYS A 166 12.31 12.09 11.43
C CYS A 166 11.48 11.57 12.62
N VAL A 167 10.27 12.11 12.78
CA VAL A 167 9.29 11.70 13.78
C VAL A 167 8.86 10.24 13.58
N ASN A 168 8.42 9.90 12.37
CA ASN A 168 8.00 8.54 12.03
C ASN A 168 9.17 7.56 12.17
N GLN A 169 10.35 7.93 11.65
CA GLN A 169 11.57 7.13 11.70
C GLN A 169 11.96 6.78 13.14
N GLY A 170 11.99 7.75 14.04
CA GLY A 170 12.38 7.51 15.43
C GLY A 170 11.42 6.57 16.18
N ILE A 171 10.12 6.70 15.93
CA ILE A 171 9.10 5.86 16.58
C ILE A 171 9.09 4.45 16.00
N LEU A 172 9.17 4.34 14.67
CA LEU A 172 9.27 3.05 14.00
C LEU A 172 10.53 2.30 14.41
N SER A 173 11.69 2.96 14.47
CA SER A 173 12.92 2.31 14.92
C SER A 173 12.77 1.72 16.31
N LYS A 174 12.11 2.44 17.22
CA LYS A 174 11.84 1.94 18.57
C LYS A 174 10.92 0.73 18.57
N TRP A 175 9.81 0.78 17.84
CA TRP A 175 8.86 -0.34 17.78
C TRP A 175 9.41 -1.57 17.04
N MET A 176 10.39 -1.38 16.14
CA MET A 176 11.10 -2.47 15.46
C MET A 176 12.32 -2.99 16.25
N GLY A 177 12.66 -2.40 17.41
CA GLY A 177 13.84 -2.78 18.19
C GLY A 177 15.18 -2.40 17.53
N LEU A 178 15.18 -1.42 16.64
CA LEU A 178 16.36 -0.91 15.95
C LEU A 178 17.05 0.18 16.78
N ASN A 179 18.36 0.33 16.57
CA ASN A 179 19.10 1.48 17.10
C ASN A 179 18.66 2.77 16.38
N LEU A 180 18.68 3.90 17.08
CA LEU A 180 18.23 5.17 16.51
C LEU A 180 19.10 5.64 15.33
N GLU A 181 20.36 5.21 15.29
CA GLU A 181 21.28 5.41 14.17
C GLU A 181 20.79 4.73 12.87
N GLN A 182 19.95 3.71 12.97
CA GLN A 182 19.35 3.00 11.83
C GLN A 182 18.03 3.66 11.36
N ALA A 183 17.43 4.54 12.17
CA ALA A 183 16.15 5.17 11.88
C ALA A 183 16.12 5.92 10.53
N PRO A 184 17.17 6.65 10.10
CA PRO A 184 17.19 7.31 8.78
C PRO A 184 17.06 6.34 7.59
N GLY A 185 17.41 5.06 7.78
CA GLY A 185 17.23 4.00 6.78
C GLY A 185 15.79 3.56 6.58
N LEU A 186 14.89 3.91 7.51
CA LEU A 186 13.45 3.72 7.37
C LEU A 186 12.92 4.82 6.45
N ILE A 187 12.94 4.57 5.14
CA ILE A 187 12.52 5.55 4.14
C ILE A 187 11.04 5.93 4.36
N GLN A 188 10.76 7.24 4.32
CA GLN A 188 9.41 7.80 4.49
C GLN A 188 9.14 8.75 3.32
N PRO A 189 8.67 8.29 2.15
CA PRO A 189 8.23 9.19 1.07
C PRO A 189 7.07 10.09 1.51
N TYR A 190 6.84 11.22 0.82
CA TYR A 190 5.66 12.05 1.07
C TYR A 190 4.37 11.27 0.81
N GLY A 191 3.36 11.47 1.65
CA GLY A 191 2.07 10.74 1.56
C GLY A 191 2.16 9.25 1.89
N SER A 192 3.34 8.75 2.25
CA SER A 192 3.54 7.32 2.55
C SER A 192 2.92 6.91 3.87
N ILE A 193 2.51 5.65 3.94
CA ILE A 193 1.88 5.01 5.09
C ILE A 193 2.87 3.99 5.67
N SER A 194 2.97 3.95 6.99
CA SER A 194 3.54 2.82 7.72
C SER A 194 2.46 2.25 8.63
N LEU A 195 2.21 0.95 8.54
CA LEU A 195 1.17 0.28 9.33
C LEU A 195 1.81 -0.41 10.53
N VAL A 196 1.25 -0.13 11.71
CA VAL A 196 1.61 -0.81 12.95
C VAL A 196 0.35 -1.39 13.54
N GLU A 197 0.37 -2.70 13.73
CA GLU A 197 -0.69 -3.41 14.43
C GLU A 197 -0.36 -3.44 15.92
N VAL A 198 -1.31 -3.02 16.74
CA VAL A 198 -1.15 -2.89 18.18
C VAL A 198 -2.20 -3.72 18.88
N ASP A 199 -1.76 -4.48 19.87
CA ASP A 199 -2.62 -5.09 20.89
C ASP A 199 -2.19 -4.67 22.30
N GLU A 200 -2.82 -5.23 23.33
CA GLU A 200 -2.51 -4.92 24.74
C GLU A 200 -1.05 -5.18 25.12
N ASN A 201 -0.38 -6.13 24.46
CA ASN A 201 0.93 -6.66 24.83
C ASN A 201 2.00 -6.45 23.75
N SER A 202 1.61 -6.11 22.51
CA SER A 202 2.53 -6.09 21.37
C SER A 202 2.25 -4.94 20.39
N LYS A 203 3.33 -4.50 19.74
CA LYS A 203 3.30 -3.61 18.58
C LYS A 203 4.08 -4.29 17.46
N GLN A 204 3.43 -4.56 16.33
CA GLN A 204 4.04 -5.21 15.18
C GLN A 204 3.99 -4.26 14.00
N VAL A 205 5.15 -3.76 13.59
CA VAL A 205 5.28 -2.98 12.35
C VAL A 205 5.11 -3.93 11.16
N ARG A 206 4.06 -3.71 10.37
CA ARG A 206 3.73 -4.55 9.20
C ARG A 206 4.50 -4.11 7.96
N TYR A 207 4.49 -2.81 7.68
CA TYR A 207 5.29 -2.20 6.62
C TYR A 207 5.64 -0.76 6.96
N VAL A 208 6.65 -0.24 6.25
CA VAL A 208 7.22 1.09 6.48
C VAL A 208 7.21 1.86 5.16
N GLY A 209 6.63 3.06 5.19
CA GLY A 209 6.80 4.08 4.14
C GLY A 209 6.32 3.68 2.75
N LYS A 210 5.20 2.96 2.63
CA LYS A 210 4.61 2.58 1.34
C LYS A 210 3.57 3.61 0.89
N ASN A 211 3.68 4.06 -0.35
CA ASN A 211 2.64 4.85 -1.01
C ASN A 211 1.52 3.92 -1.48
N LEU A 212 0.33 4.47 -1.73
CA LEU A 212 -0.81 3.69 -2.24
C LEU A 212 -0.49 3.02 -3.58
N GLU A 213 0.37 3.63 -4.39
CA GLU A 213 0.81 3.12 -5.68
C GLU A 213 2.02 2.17 -5.61
N ALA A 214 2.46 1.79 -4.40
CA ALA A 214 3.53 0.83 -4.25
C ALA A 214 3.14 -0.53 -4.85
N ILE A 215 4.09 -1.13 -5.57
CA ILE A 215 3.96 -2.46 -6.19
C ILE A 215 5.21 -3.23 -5.77
N PRO A 216 5.09 -4.47 -5.27
CA PRO A 216 6.25 -5.26 -4.89
C PRO A 216 7.06 -5.62 -6.13
N ASP A 217 8.38 -5.61 -6.01
CA ASP A 217 9.22 -6.29 -7.00
C ASP A 217 9.16 -7.82 -6.83
N GLU A 218 9.86 -8.55 -7.69
CA GLU A 218 9.82 -10.02 -7.68
C GLU A 218 10.42 -10.62 -6.40
N ASP A 219 11.46 -9.99 -5.85
CA ASP A 219 12.10 -10.43 -4.60
C ASP A 219 11.16 -10.20 -3.41
N GLU A 220 10.48 -9.05 -3.37
CA GLU A 220 9.44 -8.77 -2.39
C GLU A 220 8.26 -9.73 -2.54
N CYS A 221 7.81 -10.04 -3.75
CA CYS A 221 6.77 -11.04 -3.99
C CYS A 221 7.18 -12.42 -3.44
N GLN A 222 8.42 -12.84 -3.70
CA GLN A 222 8.94 -14.12 -3.20
C GLN A 222 9.00 -14.14 -1.66
N ALA A 223 9.48 -13.06 -1.03
CA ALA A 223 9.52 -12.95 0.43
C ALA A 223 8.12 -13.01 1.05
N ILE A 224 7.11 -12.40 0.41
CA ILE A 224 5.71 -12.49 0.83
C ILE A 224 5.21 -13.95 0.74
N LEU A 225 5.43 -14.63 -0.39
CA LEU A 225 5.02 -16.02 -0.58
C LEU A 225 5.67 -16.97 0.44
N GLU A 226 6.93 -16.72 0.82
CA GLU A 226 7.64 -17.46 1.87
C GLU A 226 7.07 -17.19 3.25
N LYS A 227 6.83 -15.92 3.59
CA LYS A 227 6.22 -15.50 4.87
C LYS A 227 4.88 -16.21 5.11
N TYR A 228 4.08 -16.37 4.06
CA TYR A 228 2.77 -17.04 4.12
C TYR A 228 2.83 -18.55 3.81
N GLN A 229 4.02 -19.12 3.69
CA GLN A 229 4.25 -20.57 3.51
C GLN A 229 3.51 -21.17 2.30
N VAL A 230 3.44 -20.42 1.20
CA VAL A 230 2.82 -20.87 -0.06
C VAL A 230 3.62 -22.03 -0.65
N SER A 231 2.94 -23.06 -1.18
CA SER A 231 3.59 -24.23 -1.78
C SER A 231 4.27 -23.89 -3.12
N GLU A 232 5.34 -24.60 -3.47
CA GLU A 232 6.04 -24.39 -4.75
C GLU A 232 5.13 -24.59 -5.97
N GLU A 233 4.17 -25.52 -5.90
CA GLU A 233 3.18 -25.74 -6.95
C GLU A 233 2.34 -24.48 -7.25
N ILE A 234 1.95 -23.75 -6.20
CA ILE A 234 1.20 -22.48 -6.33
C ILE A 234 2.12 -21.37 -6.85
N LYS A 235 3.37 -21.32 -6.38
CA LYS A 235 4.35 -20.35 -6.89
C LYS A 235 4.62 -20.55 -8.38
N GLU A 236 4.80 -21.79 -8.83
CA GLU A 236 4.98 -22.12 -10.25
C GLU A 236 3.74 -21.80 -11.09
N HIS A 237 2.54 -22.02 -10.55
CA HIS A 237 1.31 -21.58 -11.19
C HIS A 237 1.30 -20.06 -11.40
N GLY A 238 1.59 -19.28 -10.35
CA GLY A 238 1.67 -17.82 -10.42
C GLY A 238 2.68 -17.33 -11.46
N ARG A 239 3.86 -17.97 -11.55
CA ARG A 239 4.87 -17.68 -12.60
C ARG A 239 4.32 -17.92 -14.01
N SER A 240 3.66 -19.06 -14.23
CA SER A 240 3.04 -19.41 -15.52
C SER A 240 1.92 -18.43 -15.92
N VAL A 241 1.12 -17.98 -14.94
CA VAL A 241 0.10 -16.95 -15.14
C VAL A 241 0.74 -15.61 -15.51
N SER A 242 1.79 -15.20 -14.80
CA SER A 242 2.54 -13.98 -15.06
C SER A 242 3.14 -13.96 -16.48
N GLU A 243 3.78 -15.05 -16.90
CA GLU A 243 4.35 -15.17 -18.25
C GLU A 243 3.31 -14.97 -19.36
N LEU A 244 2.16 -15.62 -19.24
CA LEU A 244 1.08 -15.48 -20.21
C LEU A 244 0.47 -14.06 -20.19
N ALA A 245 0.26 -13.52 -18.98
CA ALA A 245 -0.25 -12.17 -18.80
C ALA A 245 0.67 -11.11 -19.42
N LEU A 246 1.98 -11.23 -19.25
CA LEU A 246 2.98 -10.34 -19.84
C LEU A 246 3.04 -10.47 -21.37
N GLU A 247 2.89 -11.68 -21.93
CA GLU A 247 2.82 -11.87 -23.38
C GLU A 247 1.67 -11.03 -24.00
N TRP A 248 0.49 -11.06 -23.39
CA TRP A 248 -0.64 -10.24 -23.87
C TRP A 248 -0.43 -8.75 -23.59
N THR A 249 0.08 -8.41 -22.41
CA THR A 249 0.34 -7.03 -22.01
C THR A 249 1.30 -6.35 -22.99
N ASP A 250 2.39 -7.01 -23.37
CA ASP A 250 3.39 -6.45 -24.26
C ASP A 250 2.83 -6.21 -25.67
N ARG A 251 1.96 -7.12 -26.17
CA ARG A 251 1.25 -6.92 -27.44
C ARG A 251 0.23 -5.78 -27.37
N LEU A 252 -0.51 -5.67 -26.27
CA LEU A 252 -1.49 -4.60 -26.08
C LEU A 252 -0.81 -3.22 -25.94
N ILE A 253 0.33 -3.14 -25.25
CA ILE A 253 1.12 -1.90 -25.16
C ILE A 253 1.59 -1.45 -26.56
N GLN A 254 1.99 -2.38 -27.43
CA GLN A 254 2.32 -2.06 -28.84
C GLN A 254 1.10 -1.49 -29.61
N LYS A 255 -0.12 -1.73 -29.13
CA LYS A 255 -1.37 -1.16 -29.68
C LYS A 255 -1.84 0.10 -28.95
N ASN A 256 -0.99 0.71 -28.12
CA ASN A 256 -1.26 1.92 -27.33
C ASN A 256 -2.25 1.72 -26.17
N TYR A 257 -2.38 0.50 -25.64
CA TYR A 257 -3.02 0.33 -24.33
C TYR A 257 -2.07 0.76 -23.22
N THR A 258 -2.60 1.50 -22.23
CA THR A 258 -1.86 1.87 -21.03
C THR A 258 -2.09 0.80 -19.97
N LEU A 259 -1.08 -0.05 -19.76
CA LEU A 259 -1.12 -1.16 -18.81
C LEU A 259 0.14 -1.17 -17.95
N ASN A 260 -0.01 -1.45 -16.67
CA ASN A 260 1.11 -1.52 -15.74
C ASN A 260 1.67 -2.95 -15.66
N ARG A 261 2.76 -3.20 -16.40
CA ARG A 261 3.47 -4.50 -16.40
C ARG A 261 3.82 -4.97 -14.99
N LYS A 262 4.35 -4.07 -14.13
CA LYS A 262 4.77 -4.44 -12.76
C LYS A 262 3.58 -4.88 -11.91
N LEU A 263 2.45 -4.16 -12.00
CA LEU A 263 1.23 -4.51 -11.28
C LEU A 263 0.69 -5.88 -11.72
N ILE A 264 0.69 -6.13 -13.03
CA ILE A 264 0.25 -7.42 -13.59
C ILE A 264 1.16 -8.56 -13.12
N THR A 265 2.48 -8.38 -13.17
CA THR A 265 3.44 -9.37 -12.66
C THR A 265 3.20 -9.67 -11.19
N ALA A 266 3.18 -8.65 -10.33
CA ALA A 266 2.99 -8.81 -8.89
C ALA A 266 1.65 -9.49 -8.56
N ALA A 267 0.56 -9.03 -9.19
CA ALA A 267 -0.75 -9.61 -8.98
C ALA A 267 -0.81 -11.08 -9.45
N ALA A 268 -0.23 -11.42 -10.61
CA ALA A 268 -0.19 -12.79 -11.10
C ALA A 268 0.62 -13.71 -10.18
N LEU A 269 1.76 -13.26 -9.66
CA LEU A 269 2.58 -14.03 -8.73
C LEU A 269 1.87 -14.27 -7.38
N LEU A 270 1.05 -13.33 -6.92
CA LEU A 270 0.46 -13.32 -5.58
C LEU A 270 -1.02 -13.72 -5.53
N HIS A 271 -1.73 -13.85 -6.67
CA HIS A 271 -3.20 -13.99 -6.67
C HIS A 271 -3.73 -15.20 -5.88
N ASP A 272 -2.99 -16.31 -5.87
CA ASP A 272 -3.36 -17.55 -5.19
C ASP A 272 -2.67 -17.68 -3.81
N ILE A 273 -2.15 -16.59 -3.23
CA ILE A 273 -1.43 -16.62 -1.93
C ILE A 273 -2.21 -17.31 -0.80
N ALA A 274 -3.54 -17.18 -0.80
CA ALA A 274 -4.40 -17.77 0.21
C ALA A 274 -5.15 -19.03 -0.29
N ARG A 275 -4.64 -19.74 -1.31
CA ARG A 275 -5.36 -20.80 -2.04
C ARG A 275 -6.05 -21.87 -1.18
N ALA A 276 -5.53 -22.15 0.01
CA ALA A 276 -6.10 -23.12 0.95
C ALA A 276 -7.45 -22.67 1.54
N GLU A 277 -7.76 -21.37 1.47
CA GLU A 277 -8.95 -20.77 2.05
C GLU A 277 -10.16 -20.83 1.10
N LYS A 278 -11.36 -20.88 1.69
CA LYS A 278 -12.62 -20.96 0.94
C LYS A 278 -12.87 -19.70 0.10
N ASP A 279 -12.49 -18.53 0.61
CA ASP A 279 -12.59 -17.23 -0.07
C ASP A 279 -11.20 -16.62 -0.28
N HIS A 280 -10.34 -17.37 -0.97
CA HIS A 280 -8.92 -17.03 -1.10
C HIS A 280 -8.65 -15.74 -1.87
N ALA A 281 -9.56 -15.29 -2.74
CA ALA A 281 -9.39 -14.01 -3.43
C ALA A 281 -9.51 -12.84 -2.44
N TYR A 282 -10.58 -12.84 -1.63
CA TYR A 282 -10.77 -11.82 -0.59
C TYR A 282 -9.67 -11.90 0.48
N ILE A 283 -9.39 -13.11 0.99
CA ILE A 283 -8.36 -13.30 2.02
C ILE A 283 -6.98 -12.95 1.46
N GLY A 284 -6.68 -13.31 0.22
CA GLY A 284 -5.44 -12.93 -0.45
C GLY A 284 -5.29 -11.42 -0.58
N ALA A 285 -6.35 -10.71 -0.96
CA ALA A 285 -6.37 -9.25 -1.02
C ALA A 285 -6.11 -8.63 0.36
N GLU A 286 -6.75 -9.12 1.42
CA GLU A 286 -6.51 -8.68 2.81
C GLU A 286 -5.04 -8.87 3.22
N LEU A 287 -4.44 -10.03 2.92
CA LEU A 287 -3.02 -10.29 3.22
C LEU A 287 -2.10 -9.30 2.48
N ILE A 288 -2.30 -9.10 1.18
CA ILE A 288 -1.48 -8.19 0.38
C ILE A 288 -1.69 -6.72 0.77
N GLY A 289 -2.91 -6.35 1.16
CA GLY A 289 -3.21 -5.04 1.74
C GLY A 289 -2.44 -4.80 3.04
N ARG A 290 -2.32 -5.83 3.90
CA ARG A 290 -1.52 -5.79 5.14
C ARG A 290 -0.02 -5.77 4.90
N GLU A 291 0.46 -6.23 3.74
CA GLU A 291 1.83 -6.01 3.29
C GLU A 291 2.06 -4.60 2.71
N GLY A 292 0.99 -3.80 2.55
CA GLY A 292 1.05 -2.41 2.10
C GLY A 292 1.06 -2.24 0.58
N TYR A 293 0.46 -3.17 -0.16
CA TYR A 293 0.32 -3.10 -1.61
C TYR A 293 -1.15 -3.07 -2.05
N PRO A 294 -1.91 -2.01 -1.72
CA PRO A 294 -3.36 -1.97 -1.94
C PRO A 294 -3.77 -2.07 -3.42
N MET A 295 -2.97 -1.54 -4.36
CA MET A 295 -3.25 -1.73 -5.79
C MET A 295 -3.18 -3.20 -6.22
N VAL A 296 -2.22 -3.96 -5.68
CA VAL A 296 -2.09 -5.39 -5.97
C VAL A 296 -3.24 -6.15 -5.33
N ALA A 297 -3.58 -5.83 -4.07
CA ALA A 297 -4.74 -6.38 -3.38
C ALA A 297 -6.04 -6.17 -4.18
N GLU A 298 -6.24 -4.98 -4.74
CA GLU A 298 -7.39 -4.69 -5.59
C GLU A 298 -7.43 -5.57 -6.85
N VAL A 299 -6.29 -5.88 -7.47
CA VAL A 299 -6.29 -6.80 -8.62
C VAL A 299 -6.63 -8.23 -8.18
N ILE A 300 -6.10 -8.65 -7.03
CA ILE A 300 -6.33 -9.99 -6.47
C ILE A 300 -7.78 -10.16 -6.03
N GLU A 301 -8.42 -9.18 -5.41
CA GLU A 301 -9.80 -9.34 -4.92
C GLU A 301 -10.78 -9.76 -6.03
N TYR A 302 -10.61 -9.23 -7.25
CA TYR A 302 -11.51 -9.46 -8.39
C TYR A 302 -11.02 -10.52 -9.39
N HIS A 303 -9.99 -11.31 -9.08
CA HIS A 303 -9.49 -12.32 -10.02
C HIS A 303 -10.45 -13.51 -10.23
N HIS A 304 -11.46 -13.67 -9.37
CA HIS A 304 -12.52 -14.67 -9.53
C HIS A 304 -13.72 -14.20 -10.33
N PHE A 305 -14.09 -12.92 -10.18
CA PHE A 305 -15.29 -12.34 -10.78
C PHE A 305 -15.12 -10.83 -10.91
N LEU A 306 -15.34 -10.32 -12.12
CA LEU A 306 -15.21 -8.90 -12.43
C LEU A 306 -16.59 -8.23 -12.46
N SER A 307 -16.64 -6.94 -12.14
CA SER A 307 -17.87 -6.15 -12.29
C SER A 307 -18.24 -5.95 -13.77
N ASN A 308 -19.51 -5.61 -14.03
CA ASN A 308 -20.01 -5.40 -15.39
C ASN A 308 -19.30 -4.25 -16.15
N ASP A 309 -18.73 -3.28 -15.44
CA ASP A 309 -18.01 -2.18 -16.09
C ASP A 309 -16.54 -2.53 -16.33
N GLU A 310 -15.94 -3.36 -15.46
CA GLU A 310 -14.60 -3.91 -15.68
C GLU A 310 -14.59 -4.88 -16.87
N GLU A 311 -15.67 -5.67 -17.09
CA GLU A 311 -15.78 -6.54 -18.26
C GLU A 311 -15.87 -5.80 -19.60
N LYS A 312 -15.86 -4.46 -19.62
CA LYS A 312 -15.92 -3.68 -20.86
C LYS A 312 -14.56 -3.10 -21.26
N LYS A 313 -13.58 -3.04 -20.35
CA LYS A 313 -12.26 -2.42 -20.58
C LYS A 313 -11.12 -3.41 -20.42
N ILE A 314 -10.07 -3.28 -21.23
CA ILE A 314 -8.85 -4.06 -21.01
C ILE A 314 -8.05 -3.35 -19.92
N THR A 315 -7.95 -4.00 -18.76
CA THR A 315 -7.26 -3.54 -17.56
C THR A 315 -6.36 -4.65 -17.00
N GLU A 316 -5.51 -4.30 -16.05
CA GLU A 316 -4.65 -5.25 -15.31
C GLU A 316 -5.48 -6.39 -14.70
N LYS A 317 -6.65 -6.08 -14.13
CA LYS A 317 -7.61 -7.06 -13.60
C LYS A 317 -8.07 -8.06 -14.66
N THR A 318 -8.48 -7.58 -15.84
CA THR A 318 -8.95 -8.48 -16.91
C THR A 318 -7.85 -9.38 -17.45
N ILE A 319 -6.61 -8.90 -17.47
CA ILE A 319 -5.45 -9.66 -17.96
C ILE A 319 -5.12 -10.78 -16.98
N VAL A 320 -4.96 -10.47 -15.69
CA VAL A 320 -4.65 -11.48 -14.67
C VAL A 320 -5.79 -12.50 -14.55
N TYR A 321 -7.04 -12.02 -14.53
CA TYR A 321 -8.23 -12.87 -14.53
C TYR A 321 -8.20 -13.90 -15.68
N LEU A 322 -7.99 -13.46 -16.91
CA LEU A 322 -8.02 -14.38 -18.06
C LEU A 322 -6.79 -15.31 -18.05
N ALA A 323 -5.63 -14.81 -17.64
CA ALA A 323 -4.40 -15.59 -17.61
C ALA A 323 -4.52 -16.79 -16.66
N ASP A 324 -5.07 -16.62 -15.45
CA ASP A 324 -5.40 -17.75 -14.56
C ASP A 324 -6.31 -18.77 -15.25
N LYS A 325 -7.37 -18.32 -15.94
CA LYS A 325 -8.31 -19.24 -16.62
C LYS A 325 -7.69 -19.97 -17.82
N LYS A 326 -6.62 -19.44 -18.40
CA LYS A 326 -5.88 -20.07 -19.49
C LYS A 326 -4.65 -20.84 -19.00
N ILE A 327 -4.44 -20.96 -17.69
CA ILE A 327 -3.38 -21.78 -17.08
C ILE A 327 -4.00 -22.80 -16.11
N SER A 328 -3.64 -24.08 -16.24
CA SER A 328 -4.03 -25.13 -15.31
C SER A 328 -2.80 -25.85 -14.79
N GLY A 329 -2.48 -25.69 -13.50
CA GLY A 329 -1.15 -26.01 -12.99
C GLY A 329 -0.15 -25.06 -13.66
N CYS A 330 0.79 -25.60 -14.43
CA CYS A 330 1.76 -24.80 -15.19
C CYS A 330 1.53 -24.88 -16.72
N ARG A 331 0.38 -25.41 -17.16
CA ARG A 331 0.09 -25.67 -18.59
C ARG A 331 -0.95 -24.70 -19.13
N ARG A 332 -0.70 -24.16 -20.34
CA ARG A 332 -1.69 -23.42 -21.14
C ARG A 332 -2.87 -24.32 -21.56
N VAL A 333 -4.09 -23.83 -21.33
CA VAL A 333 -5.36 -24.49 -21.66
C VAL A 333 -6.32 -23.48 -22.28
N SER A 334 -7.34 -23.95 -23.01
CA SER A 334 -8.44 -23.07 -23.43
C SER A 334 -9.39 -22.79 -22.27
N VAL A 335 -10.18 -21.72 -22.40
CA VAL A 335 -11.26 -21.42 -21.45
C VAL A 335 -12.24 -22.59 -21.38
N GLU A 336 -12.59 -23.20 -22.52
CA GLU A 336 -13.45 -24.40 -22.56
C GLU A 336 -12.86 -25.55 -21.75
N GLU A 337 -11.60 -25.90 -21.98
CA GLU A 337 -10.94 -27.01 -21.28
C GLU A 337 -10.90 -26.77 -19.75
N ARG A 338 -10.59 -25.54 -19.32
CA ARG A 338 -10.55 -25.17 -17.89
C ARG A 338 -11.91 -25.32 -17.22
N PHE A 339 -12.98 -24.86 -17.88
CA PHE A 339 -14.32 -24.90 -17.32
C PHE A 339 -14.94 -26.30 -17.40
N ASP A 340 -14.65 -27.10 -18.43
CA ASP A 340 -15.10 -28.49 -18.51
C ASP A 340 -14.53 -29.36 -17.39
N LYS A 341 -13.25 -29.20 -17.04
CA LYS A 341 -12.63 -29.91 -15.90
C LYS A 341 -13.28 -29.59 -14.55
N SER A 342 -13.81 -28.39 -14.38
CA SER A 342 -14.42 -27.95 -13.11
C SER A 342 -15.94 -28.17 -13.05
N LYS A 343 -16.60 -28.44 -14.18
CA LYS A 343 -18.05 -28.62 -14.29
C LYS A 343 -18.61 -29.66 -13.33
N ASN A 344 -17.91 -30.78 -13.17
CA ASN A 344 -18.35 -31.89 -12.31
C ASN A 344 -18.28 -31.55 -10.81
N LYS A 345 -17.55 -30.49 -10.43
CA LYS A 345 -17.48 -30.01 -9.04
C LYS A 345 -18.72 -29.20 -8.64
N CYS A 346 -19.48 -28.69 -9.62
CA CYS A 346 -20.67 -27.86 -9.39
C CYS A 346 -21.94 -28.71 -9.27
N THR A 347 -22.25 -29.15 -8.06
CA THR A 347 -23.39 -30.06 -7.80
C THR A 347 -24.72 -29.32 -7.59
N THR A 348 -24.70 -28.10 -7.06
CA THR A 348 -25.90 -27.31 -6.76
C THR A 348 -26.38 -26.49 -7.97
N LEU A 349 -27.67 -26.12 -8.00
CA LEU A 349 -28.23 -25.25 -9.04
C LEU A 349 -27.50 -23.89 -9.11
N ILE A 350 -27.27 -23.28 -7.94
CA ILE A 350 -26.54 -22.01 -7.82
C ILE A 350 -25.09 -22.19 -8.31
N GLY A 351 -24.42 -23.27 -7.92
CA GLY A 351 -23.06 -23.56 -8.37
C GLY A 351 -22.96 -23.73 -9.89
N LYS A 352 -23.92 -24.41 -10.51
CA LYS A 352 -23.99 -24.55 -11.98
C LYS A 352 -24.26 -23.22 -12.68
N ALA A 353 -25.14 -22.39 -12.13
CA ALA A 353 -25.42 -21.05 -12.67
C ALA A 353 -24.18 -20.15 -12.59
N ASN A 354 -23.51 -20.11 -11.43
CA ASN A 354 -22.28 -19.34 -11.23
C ASN A 354 -21.14 -19.82 -12.14
N HIS A 355 -20.98 -21.13 -12.30
CA HIS A 355 -20.01 -21.72 -13.23
C HIS A 355 -20.26 -21.27 -14.67
N ARG A 356 -21.52 -21.31 -15.12
CA ARG A 356 -21.91 -20.84 -16.46
C ARG A 356 -21.67 -19.34 -16.64
N LEU A 357 -22.00 -18.52 -15.64
CA LEU A 357 -21.75 -17.07 -15.70
C LEU A 357 -20.25 -16.76 -15.80
N ALA A 358 -19.43 -17.41 -14.99
CA ALA A 358 -17.99 -17.26 -15.03
C ALA A 358 -17.39 -17.72 -16.37
N TYR A 359 -17.92 -18.80 -16.97
CA TYR A 359 -17.51 -19.23 -18.31
C TYR A 359 -17.82 -18.16 -19.37
N LEU A 360 -19.04 -17.63 -19.36
CA LEU A 360 -19.45 -16.58 -20.31
C LEU A 360 -18.63 -15.30 -20.13
N GLN A 361 -18.35 -14.91 -18.89
CA GLN A 361 -17.49 -13.76 -18.59
C GLN A 361 -16.07 -13.98 -19.14
N ALA A 362 -15.48 -15.17 -18.91
CA ALA A 362 -14.15 -15.51 -19.43
C ALA A 362 -14.11 -15.47 -20.96
N LYS A 363 -15.14 -16.00 -21.66
CA LYS A 363 -15.22 -15.93 -23.14
C LYS A 363 -15.33 -14.50 -23.67
N LYS A 364 -16.10 -13.63 -23.01
CA LYS A 364 -16.19 -12.21 -23.39
C LYS A 364 -14.85 -11.49 -23.23
N ILE A 365 -14.15 -11.75 -22.12
CA ILE A 365 -12.84 -11.15 -21.86
C ILE A 365 -11.80 -11.67 -22.86
N GLU A 366 -11.82 -12.98 -23.15
CA GLU A 366 -10.96 -13.60 -24.15
C GLU A 366 -11.12 -12.93 -25.52
N ALA A 367 -12.35 -12.85 -26.03
CA ALA A 367 -12.63 -12.20 -27.32
C ALA A 367 -12.13 -10.76 -27.38
N ARG A 368 -12.29 -10.02 -26.28
CA ARG A 368 -11.89 -8.61 -26.19
C ARG A 368 -10.37 -8.42 -26.11
N ILE A 369 -9.67 -9.27 -25.37
CA ILE A 369 -8.20 -9.26 -25.33
C ILE A 369 -7.64 -9.66 -26.71
N GLU A 370 -8.23 -10.66 -27.36
CA GLU A 370 -7.86 -11.06 -28.73
C GLU A 370 -8.09 -9.93 -29.74
N GLU A 371 -9.27 -9.31 -29.74
CA GLU A 371 -9.59 -8.15 -30.58
C GLU A 371 -8.61 -6.99 -30.34
N GLY A 372 -8.32 -6.68 -29.07
CA GLY A 372 -7.38 -5.63 -28.69
C GLY A 372 -5.95 -5.89 -29.19
N MET A 373 -5.51 -7.15 -29.21
CA MET A 373 -4.20 -7.53 -29.77
C MET A 373 -4.18 -7.52 -31.30
N SER A 374 -5.31 -7.83 -31.95
CA SER A 374 -5.43 -7.88 -33.42
C SER A 374 -5.58 -6.50 -34.08
N TYR A 375 -6.09 -5.49 -33.37
CA TYR A 375 -6.38 -4.17 -33.94
C TYR A 375 -5.11 -3.47 -34.48
N GLN A 376 -5.09 -3.04 -35.74
CA GLN A 376 -4.10 -2.09 -36.25
C GLN A 376 -4.72 -0.69 -36.15
N LYS A 377 -4.09 0.22 -35.40
CA LYS A 377 -4.48 1.63 -35.45
C LYS A 377 -4.12 2.13 -36.85
N GLU A 378 -5.11 2.31 -37.73
CA GLU A 378 -4.90 3.06 -38.96
C GLU A 378 -4.44 4.46 -38.55
N ASN A 379 -3.20 4.80 -38.90
CA ASN A 379 -2.70 6.16 -38.79
C ASN A 379 -3.54 7.02 -39.74
N ASN A 380 -4.55 7.70 -39.20
CA ASN A 380 -5.17 8.85 -39.84
C ASN A 380 -4.16 10.02 -39.84
N ASN A 381 -3.12 9.89 -40.65
CA ASN A 381 -2.51 11.04 -41.30
C ASN A 381 -3.42 11.41 -42.46
N ALA A 382 -4.53 12.07 -42.14
CA ALA A 382 -5.25 12.86 -43.11
C ALA A 382 -4.35 14.05 -43.46
N THR A 383 -3.61 13.92 -44.56
CA THR A 383 -3.32 15.04 -45.45
C THR A 383 -4.58 15.88 -45.63
N ASN A 384 -4.51 17.12 -45.16
CA ASN A 384 -5.02 18.30 -45.87
C ASN A 384 -4.28 19.53 -45.36
#